data_AF-A0A5R2N122-F1
#
_entry.id   AF-A0A5R2N122-F1
#
_cell.length_a   1.000
_cell.length_b   1.000
_cell.length_c   1.000
_cell.angle_alpha   90.00
_cell.angle_beta   90.00
_cell.angle_gamma   90.00
#
_symmetry.space_group_name_H-M   'P 1'
#
loop_
_entity.id
_entity.type
_entity.pdbx_description
1 polymer ?
#
loop_
_entity_poly.entity_id
_entity_poly.type
_entity_poly.pdbx_seq_one_letter_code
_entity_poly.pdbx_strand_id
1 'polypeptide(L)'
;GAVSPWAKSTSPYYSQTLEALGKAYNFKLGDKFKDLSAEAQEAILRGTGEREITFQYDDGLRSYKTTKTFEGVIPNLERRWKETESAWMREEIERFMSATPCPACKGYRLKPEALAVKIGGKHIGEVTEQSIRNADRWFTDLP
;
A
#
# COMPACT_ATOMS: atom_id res chain seq x y z
N GLY A 1 -3.26 17.84 3.80
CA GLY A 1 -1.81 17.53 3.72
C GLY A 1 -1.55 16.70 2.47
N ALA A 2 -0.31 16.71 1.95
CA ALA A 2 0.07 15.98 0.73
C ALA A 2 -0.12 14.46 0.83
N VAL A 3 0.00 13.90 2.03
CA VAL A 3 -0.30 12.49 2.33
C VAL A 3 -1.72 12.41 2.90
N SER A 4 -2.69 12.02 2.08
CA SER A 4 -4.12 12.01 2.44
C SER A 4 -4.47 11.17 3.69
N PRO A 5 -3.92 9.95 3.88
CA PRO A 5 -4.19 9.14 5.08
C PRO A 5 -3.87 9.85 6.41
N TRP A 6 -2.96 10.82 6.40
CA TRP A 6 -2.56 11.59 7.58
C TRP A 6 -3.19 12.97 7.63
N ALA A 7 -3.81 13.43 6.53
CA ALA A 7 -4.31 14.78 6.39
C ALA A 7 -5.54 15.10 7.27
N LYS A 8 -6.30 14.08 7.68
CA LYS A 8 -7.54 14.23 8.46
C LYS A 8 -7.37 13.90 9.96
N SER A 9 -6.18 13.52 10.40
CA SER A 9 -5.98 13.21 11.81
C SER A 9 -5.87 14.50 12.62
N THR A 10 -6.65 14.61 13.69
CA THR A 10 -6.54 15.68 14.69
C THR A 10 -5.38 15.48 15.65
N SER A 11 -4.65 14.36 15.55
CA SER A 11 -3.54 14.05 16.44
C SER A 11 -2.27 14.79 16.03
N PRO A 12 -1.61 15.52 16.96
CA PRO A 12 -0.30 16.13 16.74
C PRO A 12 0.80 15.12 16.37
N TYR A 13 0.57 13.83 16.62
CA TYR A 13 1.52 12.76 16.38
C TYR A 13 2.05 12.74 14.94
N TYR A 14 1.17 12.89 13.94
CA TYR A 14 1.58 12.79 12.54
C TYR A 14 2.38 14.02 12.07
N SER A 15 2.00 15.22 12.50
CA SER A 15 2.76 16.43 12.20
C SER A 15 4.13 16.41 12.87
N GLN A 16 4.21 15.98 14.13
CA GLN A 16 5.48 15.85 14.87
C GLN A 16 6.39 14.76 14.27
N THR A 17 5.82 13.67 13.76
CA THR A 17 6.56 12.65 13.01
C THR A 17 7.16 13.24 11.73
N LEU A 18 6.37 13.98 10.95
CA LEU A 18 6.84 14.63 9.72
C LEU A 18 7.89 15.72 10.00
N GLU A 19 7.78 16.44 11.11
CA GLU A 19 8.80 17.41 11.54
C GLU A 19 10.14 16.74 11.86
N ALA A 20 10.12 15.61 12.57
CA ALA A 20 11.32 14.85 12.86
C ALA A 20 11.99 14.31 11.58
N LEU A 21 11.19 13.80 10.63
CA LEU A 21 11.67 13.40 9.31
C LEU A 21 12.24 14.60 8.54
N GLY A 22 11.57 15.74 8.58
CA GLY A 22 12.02 16.99 7.96
C GLY A 22 13.40 17.42 8.45
N LYS A 23 13.66 17.31 9.75
CA LYS A 23 14.99 17.57 10.33
C LYS A 23 16.06 16.59 9.84
N ALA A 24 15.71 15.32 9.65
CA ALA A 24 16.65 14.28 9.25
C ALA A 24 16.96 14.26 7.73
N TYR A 25 15.98 14.61 6.91
CA TYR A 25 16.05 14.58 5.45
C TYR A 25 16.05 15.98 4.82
N ASN A 26 16.21 17.03 5.64
CA ASN A 26 16.34 18.42 5.24
C ASN A 26 15.17 18.97 4.39
N PHE A 27 13.94 18.79 4.89
CA PHE A 27 12.74 19.39 4.31
C PHE A 27 11.83 20.03 5.36
N LYS A 28 10.94 20.93 4.92
CA LYS A 28 9.91 21.57 5.75
C LYS A 28 8.53 21.04 5.38
N LEU A 29 7.58 21.07 6.32
CA LEU A 29 6.21 20.60 6.06
C LEU A 29 5.46 21.44 5.01
N GLY A 30 5.88 22.69 4.79
CA GLY A 30 5.33 23.57 3.75
C GLY A 30 5.88 23.28 2.35
N ASP A 31 6.92 22.46 2.22
CA ASP A 31 7.53 22.15 0.94
C ASP A 31 6.59 21.26 0.11
N LYS A 32 6.59 21.44 -1.21
CA LYS A 32 5.78 20.59 -2.10
C LYS A 32 6.41 19.20 -2.13
N PHE A 33 5.58 18.17 -1.96
CA PHE A 33 6.07 16.78 -1.95
C PHE A 33 6.93 16.42 -3.16
N LYS A 34 6.55 16.90 -4.36
CA LYS A 34 7.30 16.68 -5.61
C LYS A 34 8.71 17.31 -5.64
N ASP A 35 8.95 18.33 -4.81
CA ASP A 35 10.22 19.06 -4.76
C ASP A 35 11.16 18.47 -3.68
N LEU A 36 10.67 17.51 -2.89
CA LEU A 36 11.48 16.75 -1.93
C LEU A 36 12.48 15.84 -2.66
N SER A 37 13.60 15.55 -2.01
CA SER A 37 14.55 14.54 -2.51
C SER A 37 13.90 13.16 -2.60
N ALA A 38 14.37 12.31 -3.52
CA ALA A 38 13.88 10.94 -3.65
C ALA A 38 14.03 10.16 -2.34
N GLU A 39 15.12 10.37 -1.61
CA GLU A 39 15.36 9.76 -0.30
C GLU A 39 14.32 10.21 0.74
N ALA A 40 13.95 11.50 0.77
CA ALA A 40 12.92 12.01 1.67
C ALA A 40 11.53 11.46 1.32
N GLN A 41 11.18 11.42 0.03
CA GLN A 41 9.91 10.83 -0.42
C GLN A 41 9.81 9.36 -0.05
N GLU A 42 10.88 8.60 -0.27
CA GLU A 42 10.95 7.18 0.06
C GLU A 42 10.88 6.97 1.58
N ALA A 43 11.60 7.79 2.36
CA ALA A 43 11.55 7.74 3.82
C ALA A 43 10.15 7.99 4.38
N ILE A 44 9.39 8.90 3.77
CA ILE A 44 7.99 9.15 4.14
C ILE A 44 7.11 7.96 3.74
N LEU A 45 7.23 7.46 2.52
CA LEU A 45 6.32 6.45 1.97
C LEU A 45 6.60 5.05 2.51
N ARG A 46 7.86 4.63 2.55
CA ARG A 46 8.29 3.26 2.88
C ARG A 46 9.08 3.15 4.17
N GLY A 47 9.42 4.27 4.79
CA GLY A 47 10.11 4.29 6.08
C GLY A 47 11.61 4.46 5.95
N THR A 48 12.28 4.53 7.09
CA THR A 48 13.70 4.89 7.18
C THR A 48 14.65 3.69 7.18
N GLY A 49 14.13 2.48 6.97
CA GLY A 49 14.91 1.25 7.03
C GLY A 49 15.59 1.10 8.39
N GLU A 50 16.92 1.02 8.38
CA GLU A 50 17.75 0.93 9.60
C GLU A 50 18.10 2.29 10.21
N ARG A 51 17.83 3.40 9.51
CA ARG A 51 18.17 4.73 9.99
C ARG A 51 17.19 5.14 11.10
N GLU A 52 17.72 5.25 12.32
CA GLU A 52 16.95 5.73 13.45
C GLU A 52 16.77 7.25 13.40
N ILE A 53 15.55 7.68 13.69
CA ILE A 53 15.18 9.09 13.79
C ILE A 53 14.73 9.36 15.21
N THR A 54 15.17 10.49 15.73
CA THR A 54 14.73 10.98 17.03
C THR A 54 13.44 11.76 16.89
N PHE A 55 12.37 11.22 17.46
CA PHE A 55 11.06 11.84 17.53
C PHE A 55 10.87 12.50 18.88
N GLN A 56 10.27 13.68 18.88
CA GLN A 56 9.80 14.37 20.07
C GLN A 56 8.30 14.52 19.94
N TYR A 57 7.57 13.91 20.88
CA TYR A 57 6.12 13.98 20.92
C TYR A 57 5.70 14.83 22.09
N ASP A 58 4.71 15.69 21.86
CA ASP A 58 4.12 16.58 22.86
C ASP A 58 2.62 16.69 22.61
N ASP A 59 1.80 16.22 23.54
CA ASP A 59 0.34 16.30 23.48
C ASP A 59 -0.24 17.43 24.35
N GLY A 60 0.61 18.30 24.90
CA GLY A 60 0.26 19.39 25.82
C GLY A 60 0.11 18.96 27.28
N LEU A 61 0.01 17.66 27.56
CA LEU A 61 -0.03 17.10 28.92
C LEU A 61 1.30 16.40 29.28
N ARG A 62 1.93 15.76 28.29
CA ARG A 62 3.18 15.02 28.42
C ARG A 62 4.03 15.23 27.18
N SER A 63 5.32 15.42 27.40
CA SER A 63 6.31 15.37 26.33
C SER A 63 7.28 14.21 26.56
N TYR A 64 7.63 13.51 25.48
CA TYR A 64 8.63 12.45 25.52
C TYR A 64 9.44 12.43 24.22
N LYS A 65 10.66 11.90 24.34
CA LYS A 65 11.61 11.77 23.24
C LYS A 65 11.92 10.30 23.04
N THR A 66 11.88 9.84 21.81
CA THR A 66 12.17 8.44 21.45
C THR A 66 12.99 8.39 20.18
N THR A 67 13.99 7.51 20.14
CA THR A 67 14.78 7.22 18.94
C THR A 67 14.34 5.86 18.43
N LYS A 68 13.84 5.82 17.20
CA LYS A 68 13.38 4.59 16.55
C LYS A 68 13.43 4.75 15.03
N THR A 69 13.31 3.65 14.31
CA THR A 69 13.04 3.68 12.87
C THR A 69 11.59 4.07 12.62
N PHE A 70 11.33 4.69 11.48
CA PHE A 70 9.99 5.00 11.03
C PHE A 70 9.56 3.99 9.97
N GLU A 71 8.38 3.38 10.15
CA GLU A 71 7.93 2.27 9.30
C GLU A 71 7.49 2.70 7.90
N GLY A 72 7.17 3.98 7.69
CA GLY A 72 6.59 4.47 6.44
C GLY A 72 5.05 4.52 6.45
N VAL A 73 4.49 5.40 5.62
CA VAL A 73 3.03 5.52 5.47
C VAL A 73 2.43 4.25 4.87
N ILE A 74 3.04 3.70 3.81
CA ILE A 74 2.50 2.54 3.08
C ILE A 74 2.56 1.28 3.97
N PRO A 75 3.70 0.91 4.59
CA PRO A 75 3.75 -0.26 5.46
C PRO A 75 2.81 -0.12 6.67
N ASN A 76 2.65 1.09 7.23
CA ASN A 76 1.67 1.35 8.29
C ASN A 76 0.25 0.99 7.86
N LEU A 77 -0.18 1.46 6.68
CA LEU A 77 -1.52 1.20 6.16
C LEU A 77 -1.73 -0.29 5.85
N GLU A 78 -0.76 -0.93 5.19
CA GLU A 78 -0.81 -2.36 4.90
C GLU A 78 -0.94 -3.20 6.17
N ARG A 79 -0.12 -2.90 7.18
CA ARG A 79 -0.16 -3.60 8.47
C ARG A 79 -1.48 -3.38 9.18
N ARG A 80 -1.95 -2.12 9.28
CA ARG A 80 -3.24 -1.79 9.91
C ARG A 80 -4.41 -2.45 9.21
N TRP A 81 -4.40 -2.54 7.89
CA TRP A 81 -5.44 -3.23 7.12
C TRP A 81 -5.50 -4.73 7.44
N LYS A 82 -4.32 -5.38 7.57
CA LYS A 82 -4.20 -6.81 7.91
C LYS A 82 -4.58 -7.10 9.37
N GLU A 83 -4.17 -6.24 10.31
CA GLU A 83 -4.30 -6.48 11.75
C GLU A 83 -5.61 -5.96 12.34
N THR A 84 -6.28 -5.00 11.72
CA THR A 84 -7.52 -4.43 12.31
C THR A 84 -8.69 -5.42 12.24
N GLU A 85 -9.44 -5.52 13.33
CA GLU A 85 -10.71 -6.26 13.39
C GLU A 85 -11.92 -5.37 13.01
N SER A 86 -11.74 -4.06 12.91
CA SER A 86 -12.81 -3.12 12.57
C SER A 86 -13.06 -3.09 11.06
N ALA A 87 -14.26 -3.49 10.65
CA ALA A 87 -14.69 -3.43 9.25
C ALA A 87 -14.62 -2.00 8.68
N TRP A 88 -15.08 -1.01 9.46
CA TRP A 88 -15.03 0.39 9.05
C TRP A 88 -13.60 0.90 8.83
N MET A 89 -12.67 0.55 9.72
CA MET A 89 -11.26 0.92 9.55
C MET A 89 -10.66 0.26 8.30
N ARG A 90 -11.02 -1.00 8.04
CA ARG A 90 -10.56 -1.73 6.86
C ARG A 90 -11.04 -1.05 5.57
N GLU A 91 -12.32 -0.74 5.47
CA GLU A 91 -12.90 -0.01 4.34
C GLU A 91 -12.27 1.37 4.14
N GLU A 92 -11.99 2.10 5.22
CA GLU A 92 -11.33 3.42 5.14
C GLU A 92 -9.93 3.32 4.54
N ILE A 93 -9.17 2.30 4.92
CA ILE A 93 -7.83 2.05 4.38
C ILE A 93 -7.89 1.58 2.92
N GLU A 94 -8.88 0.74 2.57
CA GLU A 94 -9.07 0.22 1.20
C GLU A 94 -9.27 1.32 0.16
N ARG A 95 -9.77 2.51 0.55
CA ARG A 95 -9.86 3.66 -0.36
C ARG A 95 -8.50 4.12 -0.91
N PHE A 96 -7.40 3.75 -0.25
CA PHE A 96 -6.02 4.06 -0.68
C PHE A 96 -5.34 2.87 -1.37
N MET A 97 -6.06 1.76 -1.57
CA MET A 97 -5.55 0.54 -2.19
C MET A 97 -6.16 0.34 -3.58
N SER A 98 -5.51 -0.48 -4.40
CA SER A 98 -6.04 -0.93 -5.68
C SER A 98 -5.81 -2.42 -5.87
N ALA A 99 -6.74 -3.09 -6.54
CA ALA A 99 -6.60 -4.50 -6.86
C ALA A 99 -5.54 -4.68 -7.97
N THR A 100 -4.58 -5.56 -7.72
CA THR A 100 -3.55 -5.96 -8.69
C THR A 100 -3.64 -7.47 -8.92
N PRO A 101 -3.39 -7.98 -10.14
CA PRO A 101 -3.37 -9.42 -10.38
C PRO A 101 -2.43 -10.14 -9.41
N CYS A 102 -2.91 -11.21 -8.78
CA CYS A 102 -2.12 -11.99 -7.86
C CYS A 102 -0.92 -12.61 -8.60
N PRO A 103 0.33 -12.44 -8.12
CA PRO A 103 1.52 -12.93 -8.83
C PRO A 103 1.57 -14.47 -8.90
N ALA A 104 1.00 -15.17 -7.91
CA ALA A 104 1.01 -16.63 -7.86
C ALA A 104 0.08 -17.28 -8.90
N CYS A 105 -1.12 -16.73 -9.10
CA CYS A 105 -2.11 -17.28 -10.05
C CYS A 105 -2.30 -16.42 -11.31
N LYS A 106 -1.54 -15.32 -11.44
CA LYS A 106 -1.65 -14.32 -12.51
C LYS A 106 -3.05 -13.74 -12.69
N GLY A 107 -3.86 -13.74 -11.62
CA GLY A 107 -5.26 -13.31 -11.67
C GLY A 107 -6.28 -14.41 -12.00
N TYR A 108 -5.86 -15.63 -12.34
CA TYR A 108 -6.77 -16.75 -12.66
C TYR A 108 -7.39 -17.44 -11.45
N ARG A 109 -6.98 -17.08 -10.23
CA ARG A 109 -7.58 -17.52 -8.94
C ARG A 109 -7.55 -19.03 -8.69
N LEU A 110 -6.77 -19.79 -9.45
CA LEU A 110 -6.65 -21.23 -9.34
C LEU A 110 -5.21 -21.65 -9.03
N LYS A 111 -5.07 -22.87 -8.49
CA LYS A 111 -3.77 -23.50 -8.24
C LYS A 111 -3.07 -23.84 -9.57
N PRO A 112 -1.72 -23.89 -9.60
CA PRO A 112 -0.96 -24.23 -10.80
C PRO A 112 -1.39 -25.57 -11.43
N GLU A 113 -1.73 -26.58 -10.63
CA GLU A 113 -2.15 -27.90 -11.12
C GLU A 113 -3.48 -27.84 -11.88
N ALA A 114 -4.41 -26.98 -11.45
CA ALA A 114 -5.67 -26.76 -12.14
C ALA A 114 -5.46 -25.98 -13.45
N LEU A 115 -4.50 -25.05 -13.49
CA LEU A 115 -4.14 -24.28 -14.68
C LEU A 115 -3.31 -25.09 -15.70
N ALA A 116 -2.76 -26.24 -15.29
CA ALA A 116 -2.05 -27.15 -16.17
C ALA A 116 -3.00 -27.97 -17.07
N VAL A 117 -4.25 -28.16 -16.65
CA VAL A 117 -5.27 -28.88 -17.43
C VAL A 117 -5.77 -27.99 -18.56
N LYS A 118 -5.66 -28.48 -19.80
CA LYS A 118 -5.99 -27.75 -21.01
C LYS A 118 -6.97 -28.51 -21.89
N ILE A 119 -7.92 -27.78 -22.46
CA ILE A 119 -8.80 -28.22 -23.54
C ILE A 119 -8.48 -27.30 -24.72
N GLY A 120 -8.38 -27.81 -25.94
CA GLY A 120 -8.09 -26.97 -27.13
C GLY A 120 -6.89 -26.02 -26.95
N GLY A 121 -5.85 -26.45 -26.21
CA GLY A 121 -4.64 -25.66 -25.92
C GLY A 121 -4.77 -24.59 -24.83
N LYS A 122 -5.96 -24.37 -24.25
CA LYS A 122 -6.22 -23.34 -23.23
C LYS A 122 -6.64 -23.95 -21.90
N HIS A 123 -6.20 -23.34 -20.80
CA HIS A 123 -6.71 -23.69 -19.48
C HIS A 123 -7.98 -22.90 -19.14
N ILE A 124 -8.69 -23.31 -18.09
CA ILE A 124 -9.97 -22.71 -17.68
C ILE A 124 -9.90 -21.18 -17.53
N GLY A 125 -8.85 -20.66 -16.89
CA GLY A 125 -8.62 -19.20 -16.75
C GLY A 125 -8.59 -18.42 -18.07
N GLU A 126 -7.86 -18.92 -19.08
CA GLU A 126 -7.76 -18.30 -20.42
C GLU A 126 -9.09 -18.34 -21.18
N VAL A 127 -9.94 -19.33 -20.89
CA VAL A 127 -11.29 -19.39 -21.47
C VAL A 127 -12.21 -18.38 -20.79
N THR A 128 -12.14 -18.26 -19.45
CA THR A 128 -12.96 -17.31 -18.69
C THR A 128 -12.60 -15.84 -18.89
N GLU A 129 -11.35 -15.54 -19.29
CA GLU A 129 -10.91 -14.17 -19.58
C GLU A 129 -11.41 -13.67 -20.96
N GLN A 130 -11.83 -14.60 -21.83
CA GLN A 130 -12.33 -14.22 -23.15
C GLN A 130 -13.69 -13.52 -23.07
N SER A 131 -13.94 -12.65 -24.04
CA SER A 131 -15.30 -12.17 -24.29
C SER A 131 -16.21 -13.33 -24.68
N ILE A 132 -17.53 -13.16 -24.44
CA ILE A 132 -18.55 -14.17 -24.76
C ILE A 132 -18.42 -14.65 -26.22
N ARG A 133 -18.25 -13.72 -27.17
CA ARG A 133 -18.09 -14.04 -28.59
C ARG A 133 -16.86 -14.93 -28.87
N ASN A 134 -15.74 -14.65 -28.22
CA ASN A 134 -14.52 -15.42 -28.43
C ASN A 134 -14.62 -16.82 -27.79
N ALA A 135 -15.25 -16.91 -26.62
CA ALA A 135 -15.51 -18.19 -25.95
C ALA A 135 -16.47 -19.07 -26.77
N ASP A 136 -17.56 -18.50 -27.30
CA ASP A 136 -18.54 -19.19 -28.16
C ASP A 136 -17.89 -19.80 -29.41
N ARG A 137 -17.10 -18.98 -30.13
CA ARG A 137 -16.30 -19.47 -31.26
C ARG A 137 -15.33 -20.58 -30.82
N TRP A 138 -14.63 -20.39 -29.71
CA TRP A 138 -13.69 -21.40 -29.21
C TRP A 138 -14.38 -22.73 -28.93
N PHE A 139 -15.57 -22.74 -28.31
CA PHE A 139 -16.34 -23.96 -28.09
C PHE A 139 -16.83 -24.60 -29.40
N THR A 140 -17.20 -23.80 -30.38
CA THR A 140 -17.67 -24.28 -31.70
C THR A 140 -16.53 -24.91 -32.53
N ASP A 141 -15.31 -24.40 -32.38
CA ASP A 141 -14.12 -24.88 -33.08
C ASP A 141 -13.46 -26.11 -32.41
N LEU A 142 -13.96 -26.54 -31.24
CA LEU A 142 -13.45 -27.76 -30.59
C LEU A 142 -13.82 -29.02 -31.41
N PRO A 143 -12.88 -29.97 -31.57
CA PRO A 143 -13.11 -31.20 -32.31
C PRO A 143 -14.07 -32.17 -31.60
#